data_AF-U5S4M1-F1
#
_entry.id   AF-U5S4M1-F1
#
_cell.length_a   1.000
_cell.length_b   1.000
_cell.length_c   1.000
_cell.angle_alpha   90.00
_cell.angle_beta   90.00
_cell.angle_gamma   90.00
#
_symmetry.space_group_name_H-M   'P 1'
#
loop_
_entity.id
_entity.type
_entity.pdbx_description
1 polymer ?
#
loop_
_entity_poly.entity_id
_entity_poly.type
_entity_poly.pdbx_seq_one_letter_code
_entity_poly.pdbx_strand_id
1 'polypeptide(L)' 'TPEDNLRTLKAGIRYFGGEDVGALELDDNLKKLIFTVDQYGKTLEFGDVEECVETPRQVIIPNKCKYIFLWTMRQPYEWT' A
#
# COMPACT_ATOMS: atom_id res chain seq x y z
N THR A 1 5.12 -5.33 -18.73
CA THR A 1 3.68 -5.58 -18.47
C THR A 1 3.42 -5.50 -16.96
N PRO A 2 2.19 -5.67 -16.44
CA PRO A 2 1.97 -5.78 -14.99
C PRO A 2 2.84 -6.87 -14.33
N GLU A 3 3.07 -7.99 -15.02
CA GLU A 3 3.89 -9.10 -14.54
C GLU A 3 5.37 -8.71 -14.42
N ASP A 4 5.92 -7.97 -15.38
CA ASP A 4 7.30 -7.45 -15.31
C ASP A 4 7.47 -6.42 -14.18
N ASN A 5 6.44 -5.58 -13.97
CA ASN A 5 6.43 -4.61 -12.87
C ASN A 5 6.43 -5.34 -11.53
N LEU A 6 5.59 -6.36 -11.36
CA LEU A 6 5.56 -7.17 -10.15
C LEU A 6 6.89 -7.90 -9.92
N ARG A 7 7.53 -8.40 -10.98
CA ARG A 7 8.87 -9.00 -10.90
C ARG A 7 9.92 -8.00 -10.42
N THR A 8 9.88 -6.77 -10.94
CA THR A 8 10.76 -5.68 -10.51
C THR A 8 10.56 -5.32 -9.05
N LEU A 9 9.30 -5.12 -8.62
CA LEU A 9 8.96 -4.82 -7.23
C LEU A 9 9.36 -5.96 -6.29
N LYS A 10 9.13 -7.20 -6.68
CA LYS A 10 9.56 -8.39 -5.93
C LYS A 10 11.07 -8.41 -5.74
N ALA A 11 11.86 -8.12 -6.78
CA ALA A 11 13.31 -8.03 -6.67
C ALA A 11 13.72 -6.93 -5.66
N GLY A 12 13.06 -5.77 -5.70
CA GLY A 12 13.27 -4.69 -4.73
C GLY A 12 12.98 -5.11 -3.30
N ILE A 13 11.84 -5.74 -3.03
CA ILE A 13 11.50 -6.20 -1.67
C ILE A 13 12.46 -7.27 -1.16
N ARG A 14 12.91 -8.20 -2.02
CA ARG A 14 13.94 -9.17 -1.64
C ARG A 14 15.25 -8.51 -1.27
N TYR A 15 15.65 -7.47 -2.00
CA TYR A 15 16.83 -6.67 -1.66
C TYR A 15 16.70 -6.01 -0.27
N PHE A 16 15.51 -5.53 0.10
CA PHE A 16 15.22 -4.97 1.42
C PHE A 16 14.96 -6.02 2.52
N GLY A 17 15.11 -7.32 2.24
CA GLY A 17 14.97 -8.39 3.22
C GLY A 17 13.55 -8.93 3.43
N GLY A 18 12.59 -8.55 2.58
CA GLY A 18 11.23 -9.09 2.63
C GLY A 18 11.14 -10.57 2.24
N GLU A 19 10.16 -11.27 2.82
CA GLU A 19 9.88 -12.67 2.56
C GLU A 19 8.84 -12.81 1.44
N ASP A 20 7.56 -12.94 1.75
CA ASP A 20 6.53 -13.09 0.73
C ASP A 20 6.21 -11.76 0.07
N VAL A 21 5.86 -11.79 -1.22
CA VAL A 21 5.49 -10.61 -2.01
C VAL A 21 4.25 -10.94 -2.80
N GLY A 22 3.27 -10.04 -2.76
CA GLY A 22 2.01 -10.17 -3.49
C GLY A 22 1.43 -8.83 -3.93
N ALA A 23 0.40 -8.92 -4.75
CA ALA A 23 -0.44 -7.80 -5.11
C ALA A 23 -1.91 -8.21 -4.99
N LEU A 24 -2.74 -7.31 -4.48
CA LEU A 24 -4.19 -7.49 -4.37
C LEU A 24 -4.87 -6.36 -5.11
N GLU A 25 -6.04 -6.62 -5.68
CA GLU A 25 -6.90 -5.54 -6.20
C GLU A 25 -7.52 -4.77 -5.04
N LEU A 26 -7.49 -3.44 -5.10
CA LEU A 26 -8.14 -2.56 -4.13
C LEU A 26 -9.62 -2.40 -4.51
N ASP A 27 -10.44 -3.31 -4.04
CA ASP A 27 -11.89 -3.27 -4.21
C ASP A 27 -12.59 -2.46 -3.11
N ASP A 28 -13.91 -2.29 -3.24
CA ASP A 28 -14.71 -1.53 -2.27
C ASP A 28 -14.77 -2.16 -0.87
N ASN A 29 -14.42 -3.45 -0.74
CA ASN A 29 -14.36 -4.11 0.56
C ASN A 29 -13.02 -3.85 1.25
N LEU A 30 -11.91 -3.93 0.53
CA LEU A 30 -10.58 -3.63 1.05
C LEU A 30 -10.40 -2.13 1.34
N LYS A 31 -11.08 -1.24 0.59
CA LYS A 31 -11.12 0.19 0.93
C LYS A 31 -11.63 0.46 2.35
N LYS A 32 -12.52 -0.38 2.88
CA LYS A 32 -13.03 -0.27 4.27
C LYS A 32 -11.98 -0.60 5.33
N LEU A 33 -10.89 -1.27 4.95
CA LEU A 33 -9.77 -1.59 5.86
C LEU A 33 -8.73 -0.47 5.92
N ILE A 34 -8.88 0.58 5.11
CA ILE A 34 -8.03 1.76 5.15
C ILE A 34 -8.52 2.68 6.27
N PHE A 35 -7.58 3.21 7.07
CA PHE A 35 -7.91 4.17 8.12
C PHE A 35 -8.58 5.41 7.54
N THR A 36 -9.55 5.97 8.26
CA THR A 36 -10.19 7.25 7.92
C THR A 36 -9.37 8.44 8.41
N VAL A 37 -8.52 8.24 9.42
CA VAL A 37 -7.62 9.25 9.99
C VAL A 37 -6.27 8.59 10.28
N ASP A 38 -5.16 9.24 9.88
CA ASP A 38 -3.81 8.74 10.13
C ASP A 38 -3.34 8.99 11.58
N GLN A 39 -2.16 8.46 11.91
CA GLN A 39 -1.54 8.65 13.22
C GLN A 39 -1.21 10.12 13.57
N TYR A 40 -1.27 11.03 12.61
CA TYR A 40 -1.00 12.46 12.76
C TYR A 40 -2.29 13.31 12.74
N GLY A 41 -3.46 12.67 12.67
CA GLY A 41 -4.76 13.36 12.66
C GLY A 41 -5.20 13.85 11.29
N LYS A 42 -4.55 13.45 10.20
CA LYS A 42 -4.95 13.79 8.84
C LYS A 42 -6.07 12.87 8.37
N THR A 43 -7.08 13.43 7.71
CA THR A 43 -8.16 12.64 7.09
C THR A 43 -7.64 11.96 5.82
N LEU A 44 -7.91 10.67 5.64
CA LEU A 44 -7.62 9.96 4.39
C LEU A 44 -8.91 9.75 3.60
N GLU A 45 -8.89 10.15 2.33
CA GLU A 45 -10.05 10.03 1.46
C GLU A 45 -9.64 9.52 0.08
N PHE A 46 -10.55 8.84 -0.61
CA PHE A 46 -10.38 8.49 -2.02
C PHE A 46 -11.06 9.56 -2.89
N GLY A 47 -10.38 10.01 -3.95
CA GLY A 47 -10.91 11.08 -4.80
C GLY A 47 -10.42 11.03 -6.24
N ASP A 48 -11.07 11.82 -7.09
CA ASP A 48 -10.75 11.96 -8.51
C ASP A 48 -9.63 12.99 -8.71
N VAL A 49 -8.42 12.59 -8.29
CA VAL A 49 -7.18 13.36 -8.46
C VAL A 49 -6.18 12.57 -9.29
N GLU A 50 -5.32 13.26 -10.04
CA GLU A 50 -4.32 12.60 -10.90
C GLU A 50 -3.16 12.00 -10.10
N GLU A 51 -2.76 12.64 -9.01
CA GLU A 51 -1.69 12.15 -8.13
C GLU A 51 -2.15 12.24 -6.67
N CYS A 52 -1.44 11.55 -5.78
CA CYS A 52 -1.71 11.64 -4.35
C CYS A 52 -1.52 13.08 -3.88
N VAL A 53 -2.55 13.65 -3.26
CA VAL A 53 -2.50 15.02 -2.72
C VAL A 53 -2.41 14.93 -1.21
N GLU A 54 -1.28 15.38 -0.66
CA GLU A 54 -1.07 15.49 0.77
C GLU A 54 -1.05 16.96 1.20
N THR A 55 -1.79 17.27 2.26
CA THR A 55 -1.81 18.58 2.92
C THR A 55 -1.56 18.39 4.42
N PRO A 56 -1.44 19.48 5.20
CA PRO A 56 -1.34 19.36 6.66
C PRO A 56 -2.57 18.72 7.34
N ARG A 57 -3.72 18.65 6.68
CA ARG A 57 -4.99 18.17 7.28
C ARG A 57 -5.61 16.95 6.59
N GLN A 58 -5.23 16.65 5.36
CA GLN A 58 -5.83 15.58 4.56
C GLN A 58 -4.84 14.94 3.59
N VAL A 59 -5.11 13.67 3.25
CA VAL A 59 -4.46 12.89 2.20
C VAL A 59 -5.55 12.38 1.25
N ILE A 60 -5.44 12.70 -0.04
CA ILE A 60 -6.37 12.24 -1.08
C ILE A 60 -5.67 11.19 -1.94
N ILE A 61 -6.15 9.95 -1.86
CA ILE A 61 -5.67 8.82 -2.65
C ILE A 61 -6.45 8.79 -3.98
N PRO A 62 -5.78 8.77 -5.14
CA PRO A 62 -6.45 8.67 -6.44
C PRO A 62 -7.33 7.42 -6.56
N ASN A 63 -8.55 7.57 -7.07
CA ASN A 63 -9.41 6.43 -7.41
C ASN A 63 -8.80 5.48 -8.46
N LYS A 64 -7.83 5.95 -9.25
CA LYS A 64 -7.09 5.10 -10.21
C LYS A 64 -6.09 4.14 -9.55
N CYS A 65 -5.81 4.27 -8.25
CA CYS A 65 -4.98 3.32 -7.52
C CYS A 65 -5.77 2.01 -7.32
N LYS A 66 -5.46 1.00 -8.14
CA LYS A 66 -6.22 -0.26 -8.21
C LYS A 66 -5.58 -1.43 -7.47
N TYR A 67 -4.35 -1.29 -7.00
CA TYR A 67 -3.61 -2.41 -6.43
C TYR A 67 -2.98 -2.04 -5.10
N ILE A 68 -3.09 -2.96 -4.14
CA ILE A 68 -2.27 -2.98 -2.93
C ILE A 68 -1.07 -3.86 -3.22
N PHE A 69 0.13 -3.30 -3.09
CA PHE A 69 1.36 -4.07 -3.09
C PHE A 69 1.71 -4.42 -1.64
N LEU A 70 1.86 -5.71 -1.34
CA LEU A 70 2.09 -6.19 0.02
C LEU A 70 3.29 -7.11 0.09
N TRP A 71 3.95 -7.11 1.24
CA TRP A 71 5.00 -8.06 1.56
C TRP A 71 4.98 -8.43 3.04
N THR A 72 5.60 -9.56 3.35
CA THR A 72 5.83 -10.00 4.73
C THR A 72 7.29 -9.79 5.13
N MET A 73 7.52 -9.56 6.41
CA MET A 73 8.85 -9.50 7.01
C MET A 73 8.91 -10.58 8.08
N ARG A 74 9.84 -11.54 7.92
CA ARG A 74 9.97 -12.64 8.86
C ARG A 74 10.57 -12.14 10.16
N GLN A 75 9.86 -12.31 11.27
CA GLN A 75 10.39 -12.03 12.60
C GLN A 75 11.17 -13.26 13.13
N PRO A 76 12.22 -13.06 13.94
CA PRO A 76 12.92 -14.18 14.59
C PRO A 76 11.96 -14.91 15.52
N TYR A 77 11.95 -16.23 15.44
CA TYR A 77 11.05 -17.09 16.23
C TYR A 77 11.41 -17.09 17.71
N GLU A 78 12.70 -16.91 18.03
CA GLU A 78 13.22 -17.00 19.39
C GLU A 78 12.79 -15.84 20.30
N TRP A 79 12.23 -14.76 19.75
CA TRP A 79 11.87 -13.53 20.47
C TRP A 79 10.36 -13.24 20.50
N THR A 80 9.52 -14.14 20.00
CA THR A 80 8.06 -14.10 20.11
C THR A 80 7.56 -14.94 21.27
#